data_AF-A0A3Q4I479-F1
#
_entry.id   AF-A0A3Q4I479-F1
#
_cell.length_a   1.000
_cell.length_b   1.000
_cell.length_c   1.000
_cell.angle_alpha   90.00
_cell.angle_beta   90.00
_cell.angle_gamma   90.00
#
_symmetry.space_group_name_H-M   'P 1'
#
loop_
_entity.id
_entity.type
_entity.pdbx_description
1 polymer ?
#
loop_
_entity_poly.entity_id
_entity_poly.type
_entity_poly.pdbx_seq_one_letter_code
_entity_poly.pdbx_strand_id
1 'polypeptide(L)'
;MPKAVNVRVTTMDAELEFAIQPSTTGKQLFDQVVKTIGLREIWYFGLQYVDGKGYSTWLKLDKKVSSQDVKKENPLQFKFRGKFFPEDVSEELIQEITQKLFFLQVKESILSDEVYCPPETAVLLASYSVQAKFGDYDKDLHRPGYLVSERLLPHRVMEQHKLSKDQWEERIQVWHEEHHGMLKEDAMLEYLKIAQDLEMYGVNYFDIKNKKGTELRLGVDALGLNIYEKDDKLTPKIGFPWSEIRNISFNDKKFIIKPIDKKSPDFVFYAPRLRINKRILHLCMGNHELYMRRRKPDTIEVQQMKAQAKEEKHQKQMERAQLENEKKKREAIEKEKEQMEQEKQDLMMRLYQFEEKTKKAEKDLQDQLQRAMMLEQERRRAEEEAARLEAERQAALLAKEELARHSEQQKKSQEQLAAELAEHTAKISLLEEAKKRKEEEANSWQLRAREAQDDLIKTKEELHNVMTTPLPPPPPPMYDHLMDDNSDDNASMHSADLHVEGINDHRKEEDRLTEAEKNERVQKQLKALTSELAQARDESKNTANDLLHSENVRAGRDKYKTLRQIRQGNTKQRIDEFEAL
;
A
#
# COMPACT_ATOMS: atom_id res chain seq x y z
N MET A 1 -55.16 7.82 19.79
CA MET A 1 -54.03 6.92 19.45
C MET A 1 -53.02 6.97 20.59
N PRO A 2 -52.25 5.90 20.86
CA PRO A 2 -51.06 5.98 21.71
C PRO A 2 -50.08 7.01 21.13
N LYS A 3 -49.42 7.80 21.99
CA LYS A 3 -48.30 8.64 21.53
C LYS A 3 -47.06 7.75 21.35
N ALA A 4 -46.39 7.86 20.21
CA ALA A 4 -45.10 7.22 19.99
C ALA A 4 -44.03 7.85 20.91
N VAL A 5 -42.99 7.09 21.22
CA VAL A 5 -41.90 7.49 22.10
C VAL A 5 -40.61 7.50 21.30
N ASN A 6 -39.97 8.66 21.19
CA ASN A 6 -38.69 8.78 20.46
C ASN A 6 -37.56 8.11 21.26
N VAL A 7 -36.68 7.42 20.56
CA VAL A 7 -35.54 6.69 21.11
C VAL A 7 -34.30 7.03 20.30
N ARG A 8 -33.17 7.24 21.00
CA ARG A 8 -31.83 7.30 20.43
C ARG A 8 -31.05 6.09 20.93
N VAL A 9 -30.40 5.38 20.01
CA VAL A 9 -29.45 4.31 20.32
C VAL A 9 -28.10 4.66 19.73
N THR A 10 -27.12 4.91 20.59
CA THR A 10 -25.73 5.19 20.20
C THR A 10 -24.91 3.90 20.26
N THR A 11 -24.33 3.48 19.13
CA THR A 11 -23.37 2.35 19.08
C THR A 11 -21.96 2.84 19.49
N MET A 12 -20.89 2.27 18.96
CA MET A 12 -19.55 2.88 19.04
C MET A 12 -19.25 3.84 17.87
N ASP A 13 -20.04 3.80 16.81
CA ASP A 13 -19.73 4.35 15.49
C ASP A 13 -20.92 5.03 14.78
N ALA A 14 -22.13 4.93 15.33
CA ALA A 14 -23.36 5.50 14.76
C ALA A 14 -24.35 5.92 15.87
N GLU A 15 -25.25 6.84 15.53
CA GLU A 15 -26.47 7.12 16.31
C GLU A 15 -27.70 6.75 15.48
N LEU A 16 -28.62 5.98 16.07
CA LEU A 16 -29.88 5.59 15.45
C LEU A 16 -31.02 6.29 16.19
N GLU A 17 -31.79 7.14 15.50
CA GLU A 17 -33.02 7.74 16.03
C GLU A 17 -34.27 7.20 15.35
N PHE A 18 -35.25 6.77 16.15
CA PHE A 18 -36.55 6.31 15.67
C PHE A 18 -37.61 6.35 16.78
N ALA A 19 -38.88 6.21 16.40
CA ALA A 19 -40.00 6.21 17.33
C ALA A 19 -40.52 4.79 17.60
N ILE A 20 -40.64 4.40 18.87
CA ILE A 20 -41.22 3.12 19.31
C ILE A 20 -42.66 3.30 19.81
N GLN A 21 -43.41 2.20 19.89
CA GLN A 21 -44.73 2.20 20.51
C GLN A 21 -44.62 1.99 22.03
N PRO A 22 -45.56 2.50 22.85
CA PRO A 22 -45.56 2.26 24.30
C PRO A 22 -45.64 0.77 24.71
N SER A 23 -46.02 -0.10 23.76
CA SER A 23 -46.07 -1.56 23.89
C SER A 23 -44.74 -2.28 23.60
N THR A 24 -43.77 -1.63 22.93
CA THR A 24 -42.53 -2.24 22.42
C THR A 24 -41.70 -2.90 23.52
N THR A 25 -41.26 -4.14 23.29
CA THR A 25 -40.40 -4.90 24.21
C THR A 25 -38.92 -4.54 24.03
N GLY A 26 -38.10 -4.86 25.04
CA GLY A 26 -36.66 -4.73 24.93
C GLY A 26 -36.07 -5.59 23.81
N LYS A 27 -36.61 -6.79 23.56
CA LYS A 27 -36.25 -7.64 22.41
C LYS A 27 -36.54 -6.91 21.10
N GLN A 28 -37.73 -6.34 20.91
CA GLN A 28 -38.08 -5.61 19.69
C GLN A 28 -37.20 -4.38 19.43
N LEU A 29 -36.86 -3.61 20.47
CA LEU A 29 -35.95 -2.48 20.35
C LEU A 29 -34.52 -2.94 20.01
N PHE A 30 -34.05 -4.01 20.63
CA PHE A 30 -32.74 -4.60 20.37
C PHE A 30 -32.65 -5.17 18.95
N ASP A 31 -33.66 -5.93 18.52
CA ASP A 31 -33.74 -6.57 17.20
C ASP A 31 -33.76 -5.53 16.07
N GLN A 32 -34.41 -4.39 16.29
CA GLN A 32 -34.37 -3.27 15.34
C GLN A 32 -32.94 -2.70 15.20
N VAL A 33 -32.23 -2.49 16.32
CA VAL A 33 -30.85 -1.97 16.32
C VAL A 33 -29.90 -2.92 15.59
N VAL A 34 -29.89 -4.21 15.95
CA VAL A 34 -28.92 -5.17 15.38
C VAL A 34 -29.17 -5.43 13.90
N LYS A 35 -30.44 -5.41 13.44
CA LYS A 35 -30.78 -5.50 12.02
C LYS A 35 -30.35 -4.27 11.23
N THR A 36 -30.48 -3.07 11.79
CA THR A 36 -30.01 -1.83 11.13
C THR A 36 -28.48 -1.80 10.94
N ILE A 37 -27.72 -2.52 11.76
CA ILE A 37 -26.24 -2.60 11.65
C ILE A 37 -25.70 -3.93 11.10
N GLY A 38 -26.57 -4.88 10.70
CA GLY A 38 -26.15 -6.18 10.12
C GLY A 38 -25.54 -7.20 11.10
N LEU A 39 -25.76 -7.05 12.41
CA LEU A 39 -25.10 -7.88 13.44
C LEU A 39 -25.93 -9.12 13.82
N ARG A 40 -25.36 -10.31 13.60
CA ARG A 40 -25.91 -11.63 13.97
C ARG A 40 -25.38 -12.15 15.31
N GLU A 41 -24.18 -11.76 15.74
CA GLU A 41 -23.53 -12.20 17.00
C GLU A 41 -24.12 -11.54 18.27
N ILE A 42 -25.45 -11.51 18.34
CA ILE A 42 -26.24 -10.74 19.31
C ILE A 42 -25.95 -11.07 20.78
N TRP A 43 -25.44 -12.27 21.05
CA TRP A 43 -25.25 -12.82 22.39
C TRP A 43 -24.19 -12.08 23.23
N TYR A 44 -23.27 -11.34 22.59
CA TYR A 44 -22.32 -10.48 23.32
C TYR A 44 -22.94 -9.17 23.81
N PHE A 45 -23.99 -8.67 23.17
CA PHE A 45 -24.39 -7.26 23.26
C PHE A 45 -25.58 -7.01 24.19
N GLY A 46 -25.82 -5.73 24.48
CA GLY A 46 -27.01 -5.26 25.16
C GLY A 46 -27.26 -3.78 24.94
N LEU A 47 -28.45 -3.32 25.34
CA LEU A 47 -28.78 -1.90 25.42
C LEU A 47 -28.62 -1.44 26.88
N GLN A 48 -27.74 -0.49 27.11
CA GLN A 48 -27.49 0.14 28.40
C GLN A 48 -28.22 1.49 28.47
N TYR A 49 -28.85 1.82 29.61
CA TYR A 49 -29.55 3.08 29.83
C TYR A 49 -29.33 3.59 31.26
N VAL A 50 -29.62 4.88 31.48
CA VAL A 50 -29.67 5.47 32.83
C VAL A 50 -31.10 5.39 33.35
N ASP A 51 -31.30 4.86 34.56
CA ASP A 51 -32.63 4.77 35.17
C ASP A 51 -33.09 6.12 35.78
N GLY A 52 -34.36 6.18 36.21
CA GLY A 52 -34.95 7.32 36.91
C GLY A 52 -34.27 7.70 38.24
N LYS A 53 -33.24 6.96 38.67
CA LYS A 53 -32.43 7.18 39.87
C LYS A 53 -30.95 7.46 39.55
N GLY A 54 -30.60 7.65 38.28
CA GLY A 54 -29.25 8.01 37.83
C GLY A 54 -28.27 6.84 37.67
N TYR A 55 -28.73 5.59 37.71
CA TYR A 55 -27.85 4.41 37.63
C TYR A 55 -27.84 3.77 36.23
N SER A 56 -26.65 3.48 35.73
CA SER A 56 -26.45 2.65 34.53
C SER A 56 -27.01 1.23 34.73
N THR A 57 -27.81 0.78 33.75
CA THR A 57 -28.65 -0.42 33.80
C THR A 57 -28.74 -1.06 32.42
N TRP A 58 -28.79 -2.39 32.34
CA TRP A 58 -29.03 -3.12 31.09
C TRP A 58 -30.53 -3.35 30.89
N LEU A 59 -31.02 -3.10 29.67
CA LEU A 59 -32.39 -3.34 29.25
C LEU A 59 -32.72 -4.84 29.27
N LYS A 60 -33.87 -5.19 29.85
CA LYS A 60 -34.41 -6.54 29.85
C LYS A 60 -35.21 -6.79 28.58
N LEU A 61 -34.83 -7.82 27.82
CA LEU A 61 -35.45 -8.11 26.53
C LEU A 61 -36.89 -8.62 26.68
N ASP A 62 -37.19 -9.32 27.78
CA ASP A 62 -38.50 -9.90 28.13
C ASP A 62 -39.57 -8.85 28.54
N LYS A 63 -39.21 -7.56 28.67
CA LYS A 63 -40.11 -6.53 29.23
C LYS A 63 -40.29 -5.34 28.30
N LYS A 64 -41.44 -4.66 28.42
CA LYS A 64 -41.73 -3.41 27.70
C LYS A 64 -40.72 -2.34 28.07
N VAL A 65 -40.19 -1.58 27.11
CA VAL A 65 -39.20 -0.50 27.38
C VAL A 65 -39.78 0.52 28.36
N SER A 66 -41.05 0.88 28.16
CA SER A 66 -41.86 1.75 29.01
C SER A 66 -42.05 1.28 30.46
N SER A 67 -41.75 0.01 30.77
CA SER A 67 -41.93 -0.59 32.10
C SER A 67 -40.64 -0.72 32.94
N GLN A 68 -39.51 -0.17 32.45
CA GLN A 68 -38.18 -0.43 33.02
C GLN A 68 -37.51 0.78 33.71
N ASP A 69 -38.29 1.79 34.09
CA ASP A 69 -37.82 2.99 34.82
C ASP A 69 -36.67 3.72 34.09
N VAL A 70 -36.70 3.75 32.75
CA VAL A 70 -35.77 4.53 31.93
C VAL A 70 -35.92 6.01 32.26
N LYS A 71 -34.80 6.75 32.39
CA LYS A 71 -34.81 8.19 32.65
C LYS A 71 -35.69 8.91 31.60
N LYS A 72 -36.60 9.76 32.07
CA LYS A 72 -37.65 10.38 31.24
C LYS A 72 -37.09 11.55 30.43
N GLU A 73 -36.52 11.22 29.28
CA GLU A 73 -35.94 12.15 28.31
C GLU A 73 -36.64 12.01 26.95
N ASN A 74 -36.43 12.97 26.03
CA ASN A 74 -36.96 12.92 24.68
C ASN A 74 -35.85 13.34 23.69
N PRO A 75 -35.27 12.41 22.92
CA PRO A 75 -35.53 10.96 22.93
C PRO A 75 -35.03 10.26 24.20
N LEU A 76 -35.54 9.05 24.46
CA LEU A 76 -34.98 8.13 25.46
C LEU A 76 -33.59 7.67 25.01
N GLN A 77 -32.61 7.71 25.92
CA GLN A 77 -31.20 7.46 25.62
C GLN A 77 -30.79 6.01 25.93
N PHE A 78 -30.24 5.30 24.94
CA PHE A 78 -29.61 3.99 25.09
C PHE A 78 -28.23 3.96 24.44
N LYS A 79 -27.31 3.21 25.03
CA LYS A 79 -26.03 2.83 24.41
C LYS A 79 -26.07 1.35 24.03
N PHE A 80 -25.80 1.02 22.77
CA PHE A 80 -25.51 -0.35 22.35
C PHE A 80 -24.06 -0.66 22.66
N ARG A 81 -23.80 -1.69 23.46
CA ARG A 81 -22.47 -2.02 24.00
C ARG A 81 -22.31 -3.54 24.18
N GLY A 82 -21.08 -4.04 24.02
CA GLY A 82 -20.67 -5.37 24.45
C GLY A 82 -20.84 -5.49 25.97
N LYS A 83 -21.63 -6.47 26.39
CA LYS A 83 -22.01 -6.79 27.77
C LYS A 83 -21.27 -8.02 28.29
N PHE A 84 -21.03 -8.97 27.39
CA PHE A 84 -20.24 -10.17 27.60
C PHE A 84 -19.09 -10.16 26.59
N PHE A 85 -17.95 -10.72 26.96
CA PHE A 85 -16.74 -10.76 26.12
C PHE A 85 -16.51 -12.20 25.62
N PRO A 86 -15.79 -12.38 24.50
CA PRO A 86 -15.24 -13.68 24.12
C PRO A 86 -14.27 -14.21 25.20
N GLU A 87 -14.05 -15.53 25.22
CA GLU A 87 -12.88 -16.10 25.89
C GLU A 87 -11.63 -15.85 25.04
N ASP A 88 -11.63 -16.17 23.73
CA ASP A 88 -10.54 -15.80 22.81
C ASP A 88 -11.06 -15.08 21.56
N VAL A 89 -10.60 -13.85 21.33
CA VAL A 89 -11.13 -12.96 20.26
C VAL A 89 -10.93 -13.50 18.85
N SER A 90 -9.86 -14.28 18.61
CA SER A 90 -9.54 -14.81 17.27
C SER A 90 -10.41 -16.01 16.86
N GLU A 91 -10.97 -16.74 17.83
CA GLU A 91 -11.78 -17.94 17.60
C GLU A 91 -13.30 -17.66 17.61
N GLU A 92 -13.69 -16.53 18.22
CA GLU A 92 -15.08 -16.23 18.59
C GLU A 92 -15.74 -15.02 17.91
N LEU A 93 -14.97 -14.06 17.38
CA LEU A 93 -15.54 -12.85 16.77
C LEU A 93 -15.58 -13.01 15.24
N ILE A 94 -16.77 -13.30 14.72
CA ILE A 94 -16.95 -13.81 13.35
C ILE A 94 -17.10 -12.67 12.34
N GLN A 95 -17.96 -11.69 12.61
CA GLN A 95 -18.28 -10.61 11.69
C GLN A 95 -17.43 -9.36 11.92
N GLU A 96 -17.08 -8.66 10.84
CA GLU A 96 -16.34 -7.39 10.87
C GLU A 96 -17.04 -6.33 11.72
N ILE A 97 -18.39 -6.24 11.69
CA ILE A 97 -19.13 -5.30 12.55
C ILE A 97 -18.98 -5.62 14.04
N THR A 98 -18.95 -6.91 14.41
CA THR A 98 -18.73 -7.35 15.78
C THR A 98 -17.32 -7.01 16.24
N GLN A 99 -16.30 -7.35 15.41
CA GLN A 99 -14.91 -7.03 15.67
C GLN A 99 -14.71 -5.50 15.83
N LYS A 100 -15.27 -4.70 14.91
CA LYS A 100 -15.23 -3.23 14.95
C LYS A 100 -15.85 -2.66 16.23
N LEU A 101 -17.04 -3.13 16.63
CA LEU A 101 -17.70 -2.65 17.85
C LEU A 101 -16.93 -3.04 19.12
N PHE A 102 -16.36 -4.25 19.18
CA PHE A 102 -15.47 -4.63 20.28
C PHE A 102 -14.18 -3.80 20.30
N PHE A 103 -13.51 -3.64 19.16
CA PHE A 103 -12.29 -2.83 19.02
C PHE A 103 -12.52 -1.41 19.53
N LEU A 104 -13.58 -0.74 19.04
CA LEU A 104 -13.89 0.63 19.45
C LEU A 104 -14.25 0.72 20.94
N GLN A 105 -15.01 -0.24 21.50
CA GLN A 105 -15.37 -0.24 22.92
C GLN A 105 -14.14 -0.49 23.82
N VAL A 106 -13.32 -1.48 23.50
CA VAL A 106 -12.09 -1.79 24.26
C VAL A 106 -11.12 -0.60 24.18
N LYS A 107 -11.03 0.06 23.03
CA LYS A 107 -10.28 1.30 22.86
C LYS A 107 -10.86 2.47 23.66
N GLU A 108 -12.18 2.63 23.76
CA GLU A 108 -12.83 3.60 24.65
C GLU A 108 -12.42 3.35 26.12
N SER A 109 -12.47 2.10 26.59
CA SER A 109 -12.08 1.71 27.96
C SER A 109 -10.59 1.85 28.26
N ILE A 110 -9.69 1.57 27.30
CA ILE A 110 -8.23 1.76 27.47
C ILE A 110 -7.87 3.25 27.48
N LEU A 111 -8.36 4.03 26.51
CA LEU A 111 -8.05 5.46 26.41
C LEU A 111 -8.60 6.28 27.59
N SER A 112 -9.61 5.77 28.29
CA SER A 112 -10.19 6.37 29.50
C SER A 112 -9.59 5.88 30.82
N ASP A 113 -8.57 5.00 30.78
CA ASP A 113 -8.00 4.32 31.95
C ASP A 113 -9.04 3.52 32.78
N GLU A 114 -10.17 3.10 32.18
CA GLU A 114 -11.10 2.11 32.78
C GLU A 114 -10.46 0.71 32.81
N VAL A 115 -9.76 0.36 31.72
CA VAL A 115 -8.87 -0.80 31.63
C VAL A 115 -7.43 -0.27 31.68
N TYR A 116 -6.67 -0.69 32.69
CA TYR A 116 -5.24 -0.40 32.76
C TYR A 116 -4.51 -1.02 31.58
N CYS A 117 -3.57 -0.26 31.01
CA CYS A 117 -2.69 -0.69 29.92
C CYS A 117 -1.29 -0.09 30.15
N PRO A 118 -0.20 -0.89 30.14
CA PRO A 118 1.15 -0.38 30.33
C PRO A 118 1.62 0.45 29.11
N PRO A 119 2.64 1.32 29.25
CA PRO A 119 3.04 2.27 28.22
C PRO A 119 3.37 1.65 26.86
N GLU A 120 4.20 0.61 26.85
CA GLU A 120 4.62 -0.11 25.65
C GLU A 120 3.44 -0.71 24.88
N THR A 121 2.52 -1.39 25.58
CA THR A 121 1.30 -1.93 25.00
C THR A 121 0.38 -0.82 24.51
N ALA A 122 0.26 0.29 25.23
CA ALA A 122 -0.57 1.43 24.82
C ALA A 122 -0.07 2.08 23.51
N VAL A 123 1.24 2.17 23.28
CA VAL A 123 1.81 2.69 22.03
C VAL A 123 1.65 1.70 20.87
N LEU A 124 1.86 0.40 21.10
CA LEU A 124 1.64 -0.62 20.06
C LEU A 124 0.15 -0.68 19.65
N LEU A 125 -0.76 -0.67 20.63
CA LEU A 125 -2.19 -0.56 20.41
C LEU A 125 -2.58 0.75 19.69
N ALA A 126 -1.89 1.86 19.99
CA ALA A 126 -2.10 3.11 19.27
C ALA A 126 -1.80 2.97 17.77
N SER A 127 -0.66 2.37 17.38
CA SER A 127 -0.33 2.23 15.96
C SER A 127 -1.25 1.24 15.22
N TYR A 128 -1.68 0.15 15.86
CA TYR A 128 -2.76 -0.70 15.33
C TYR A 128 -4.08 0.09 15.15
N SER A 129 -4.43 1.00 16.07
CA SER A 129 -5.59 1.88 15.91
C SER A 129 -5.41 2.93 14.80
N VAL A 130 -4.18 3.28 14.43
CA VAL A 130 -3.92 4.17 13.28
C VAL A 130 -4.10 3.37 11.98
N GLN A 131 -3.49 2.18 11.85
CA GLN A 131 -3.67 1.28 10.70
C GLN A 131 -5.18 0.97 10.47
N ALA A 132 -5.91 0.63 11.53
CA ALA A 132 -7.35 0.35 11.48
C ALA A 132 -8.20 1.56 11.01
N LYS A 133 -7.72 2.79 11.18
CA LYS A 133 -8.44 4.01 10.75
C LYS A 133 -8.02 4.43 9.35
N PHE A 134 -6.73 4.68 9.15
CA PHE A 134 -6.18 5.30 7.94
C PHE A 134 -5.92 4.25 6.84
N GLY A 135 -5.38 3.09 7.20
CA GLY A 135 -4.85 2.09 6.27
C GLY A 135 -3.33 2.17 6.21
N ASP A 136 -2.72 1.59 5.19
CA ASP A 136 -1.26 1.58 5.02
C ASP A 136 -0.69 3.01 5.02
N TYR A 137 0.43 3.22 5.74
CA TYR A 137 1.11 4.50 5.77
C TYR A 137 1.67 4.87 4.39
N ASP A 138 1.39 6.11 3.99
CA ASP A 138 1.83 6.76 2.76
C ASP A 138 2.42 8.13 3.13
N LYS A 139 3.69 8.37 2.76
CA LYS A 139 4.45 9.56 3.17
C LYS A 139 3.99 10.87 2.51
N ASP A 140 3.40 10.81 1.32
CA ASP A 140 2.96 12.00 0.60
C ASP A 140 1.59 12.49 1.11
N LEU A 141 0.77 11.55 1.59
CA LEU A 141 -0.53 11.78 2.23
C LEU A 141 -0.41 12.09 3.74
N HIS A 142 0.33 11.28 4.50
CA HIS A 142 0.38 11.33 5.97
C HIS A 142 1.53 12.19 6.47
N ARG A 143 1.43 13.50 6.22
CA ARG A 143 2.42 14.51 6.61
C ARG A 143 2.38 14.75 8.14
N PRO A 144 3.48 15.23 8.77
CA PRO A 144 3.51 15.51 10.20
C PRO A 144 2.34 16.39 10.67
N GLY A 145 1.66 15.95 11.72
CA GLY A 145 0.41 16.54 12.23
C GLY A 145 -0.86 15.79 11.79
N TYR A 146 -0.77 14.70 11.01
CA TYR A 146 -1.93 13.92 10.59
C TYR A 146 -2.63 13.18 11.75
N LEU A 147 -1.94 12.99 12.89
CA LEU A 147 -2.53 12.38 14.10
C LEU A 147 -2.97 13.41 15.15
N VAL A 148 -2.84 14.72 14.91
CA VAL A 148 -3.11 15.77 15.91
C VAL A 148 -4.56 15.80 16.42
N SER A 149 -5.52 15.29 15.64
CA SER A 149 -6.94 15.14 16.03
C SER A 149 -7.23 13.90 16.87
N GLU A 150 -6.30 12.94 16.94
CA GLU A 150 -6.57 11.61 17.44
C GLU A 150 -6.24 11.46 18.94
N ARG A 151 -7.18 10.91 19.71
CA ARG A 151 -6.92 10.42 21.06
C ARG A 151 -6.32 9.01 20.95
N LEU A 152 -4.99 8.93 20.95
CA LEU A 152 -4.26 7.68 20.74
C LEU A 152 -3.73 7.01 22.01
N LEU A 153 -3.47 7.78 23.07
CA LEU A 153 -2.91 7.27 24.32
C LEU A 153 -3.78 7.61 25.55
N PRO A 154 -3.76 6.79 26.61
CA PRO A 154 -4.32 7.14 27.91
C PRO A 154 -3.58 8.36 28.52
N HIS A 155 -4.28 9.17 29.33
CA HIS A 155 -3.72 10.42 29.85
C HIS A 155 -2.49 10.17 30.73
N ARG A 156 -2.57 9.15 31.60
CA ARG A 156 -1.47 8.66 32.45
C ARG A 156 -0.20 8.37 31.66
N VAL A 157 -0.32 7.69 30.50
CA VAL A 157 0.83 7.32 29.67
C VAL A 157 1.53 8.55 29.11
N MET A 158 0.78 9.55 28.67
CA MET A 158 1.36 10.82 28.21
C MET A 158 1.99 11.63 29.35
N GLU A 159 1.39 11.67 30.54
CA GLU A 159 1.95 12.43 31.66
C GLU A 159 3.23 11.83 32.22
N GLN A 160 3.35 10.50 32.27
CA GLN A 160 4.52 9.81 32.85
C GLN A 160 5.74 9.70 31.92
N HIS A 161 5.75 10.38 30.78
CA HIS A 161 6.92 10.50 29.91
C HIS A 161 7.20 11.96 29.53
N LYS A 162 8.48 12.31 29.39
CA LYS A 162 8.97 13.64 29.00
C LYS A 162 9.02 13.79 27.48
N LEU A 163 7.86 13.60 26.84
CA LEU A 163 7.67 13.66 25.38
C LEU A 163 6.61 14.70 25.01
N SER A 164 6.84 15.46 23.95
CA SER A 164 5.83 16.33 23.33
C SER A 164 4.76 15.50 22.60
N LYS A 165 3.64 16.14 22.21
CA LYS A 165 2.65 15.49 21.34
C LYS A 165 3.26 15.06 20.01
N ASP A 166 4.10 15.90 19.44
CA ASP A 166 4.75 15.68 18.15
C ASP A 166 5.69 14.47 18.23
N GLN A 167 6.46 14.34 19.32
CA GLN A 167 7.29 13.16 19.59
C GLN A 167 6.50 11.87 19.85
N TRP A 168 5.28 11.98 20.38
CA TRP A 168 4.35 10.85 20.47
C TRP A 168 3.79 10.47 19.09
N GLU A 169 3.47 11.44 18.24
CA GLU A 169 3.05 11.23 16.85
C GLU A 169 4.16 10.56 16.03
N GLU A 170 5.39 11.07 16.07
CA GLU A 170 6.57 10.46 15.44
C GLU A 170 6.75 8.98 15.83
N ARG A 171 6.69 8.68 17.14
CA ARG A 171 6.83 7.29 17.65
C ARG A 171 5.71 6.39 17.16
N ILE A 172 4.46 6.85 17.22
CA ILE A 172 3.30 6.04 16.76
C ILE A 172 3.33 5.87 15.23
N GLN A 173 3.84 6.85 14.49
CA GLN A 173 3.99 6.83 13.04
C GLN A 173 5.04 5.80 12.58
N VAL A 174 6.20 5.71 13.25
CA VAL A 174 7.18 4.62 13.00
C VAL A 174 6.57 3.24 13.25
N TRP A 175 5.82 3.08 14.35
CA TRP A 175 5.11 1.84 14.65
C TRP A 175 3.87 1.59 13.76
N HIS A 176 3.50 2.53 12.90
CA HIS A 176 2.42 2.43 11.90
C HIS A 176 2.97 2.03 10.53
N GLU A 177 4.16 2.50 10.14
CA GLU A 177 4.90 1.99 8.95
C GLU A 177 5.09 0.46 9.01
N GLU A 178 5.40 -0.08 10.19
CA GLU A 178 5.52 -1.53 10.44
C GLU A 178 4.26 -2.35 10.08
N HIS A 179 3.07 -1.75 10.02
CA HIS A 179 1.83 -2.46 9.72
C HIS A 179 1.47 -2.49 8.23
N HIS A 180 2.33 -1.93 7.35
CA HIS A 180 2.10 -1.88 5.91
C HIS A 180 1.74 -3.25 5.29
N GLY A 181 0.59 -3.28 4.61
CA GLY A 181 -0.03 -4.46 4.00
C GLY A 181 -1.20 -5.01 4.81
N MET A 182 -1.36 -4.62 6.08
CA MET A 182 -2.39 -5.14 6.97
C MET A 182 -3.79 -4.57 6.63
N LEU A 183 -4.80 -5.43 6.54
CA LEU A 183 -6.19 -4.99 6.40
C LEU A 183 -6.65 -4.25 7.67
N LYS A 184 -7.61 -3.34 7.52
CA LYS A 184 -8.12 -2.55 8.67
C LYS A 184 -8.80 -3.44 9.70
N GLU A 185 -9.43 -4.49 9.21
CA GLU A 185 -10.13 -5.54 9.94
C GLU A 185 -9.12 -6.40 10.72
N ASP A 186 -8.02 -6.80 10.09
CA ASP A 186 -6.92 -7.52 10.74
C ASP A 186 -6.24 -6.63 11.80
N ALA A 187 -6.06 -5.33 11.56
CA ALA A 187 -5.53 -4.40 12.55
C ALA A 187 -6.46 -4.22 13.77
N MET A 188 -7.79 -4.21 13.57
CA MET A 188 -8.76 -4.23 14.67
C MET A 188 -8.71 -5.56 15.46
N LEU A 189 -8.50 -6.69 14.79
CA LEU A 189 -8.38 -7.99 15.44
C LEU A 189 -7.06 -8.15 16.20
N GLU A 190 -5.93 -7.71 15.65
CA GLU A 190 -4.64 -7.72 16.35
C GLU A 190 -4.62 -6.79 17.57
N TYR A 191 -5.25 -5.61 17.46
CA TYR A 191 -5.51 -4.75 18.62
C TYR A 191 -6.25 -5.52 19.73
N LEU A 192 -7.30 -6.27 19.37
CA LEU A 192 -8.09 -7.06 20.33
C LEU A 192 -7.30 -8.27 20.88
N LYS A 193 -6.47 -8.94 20.06
CA LYS A 193 -5.63 -10.08 20.47
C LYS A 193 -4.59 -9.68 21.52
N ILE A 194 -4.03 -8.47 21.41
CA ILE A 194 -3.13 -7.89 22.41
C ILE A 194 -3.92 -7.37 23.62
N ALA A 195 -5.05 -6.69 23.40
CA ALA A 195 -5.83 -6.10 24.49
C ALA A 195 -6.53 -7.14 25.39
N GLN A 196 -6.87 -8.34 24.91
CA GLN A 196 -7.52 -9.37 25.72
C GLN A 196 -6.65 -9.90 26.87
N ASP A 197 -5.33 -9.78 26.75
CA ASP A 197 -4.35 -10.25 27.73
C ASP A 197 -4.16 -9.27 28.90
N LEU A 198 -4.64 -8.03 28.79
CA LEU A 198 -4.59 -7.04 29.87
C LEU A 198 -5.40 -7.54 31.09
N GLU A 199 -4.86 -7.36 32.30
CA GLU A 199 -5.40 -8.00 33.50
C GLU A 199 -6.84 -7.59 33.80
N MET A 200 -7.21 -6.34 33.46
CA MET A 200 -8.54 -5.78 33.65
C MET A 200 -9.52 -6.03 32.48
N TYR A 201 -9.05 -6.55 31.33
CA TYR A 201 -9.92 -6.75 30.17
C TYR A 201 -11.04 -7.75 30.45
N GLY A 202 -12.27 -7.34 30.16
CA GLY A 202 -13.50 -8.13 30.31
C GLY A 202 -14.04 -8.23 31.74
N VAL A 203 -13.31 -7.74 32.75
CA VAL A 203 -13.61 -7.98 34.17
C VAL A 203 -14.64 -6.98 34.71
N ASN A 204 -15.82 -7.48 35.08
CA ASN A 204 -16.84 -6.68 35.76
C ASN A 204 -16.58 -6.69 37.27
N TYR A 205 -16.00 -5.61 37.81
CA TYR A 205 -15.68 -5.49 39.24
C TYR A 205 -16.88 -5.07 40.10
N PHE A 206 -17.01 -5.70 41.28
CA PHE A 206 -18.00 -5.39 42.30
C PHE A 206 -17.39 -5.41 43.71
N ASP A 207 -17.58 -4.34 44.50
CA ASP A 207 -17.22 -4.34 45.92
C ASP A 207 -18.11 -5.32 46.70
N ILE A 208 -17.47 -6.23 47.45
CA ILE A 208 -18.09 -7.28 48.27
C ILE A 208 -17.40 -7.41 49.64
N LYS A 209 -17.98 -8.20 50.53
CA LYS A 209 -17.37 -8.63 51.80
C LYS A 209 -17.52 -10.14 52.01
N ASN A 210 -16.54 -10.77 52.64
CA ASN A 210 -16.63 -12.15 53.15
C ASN A 210 -17.40 -12.21 54.49
N LYS A 211 -17.43 -13.35 55.21
CA LYS A 211 -18.15 -13.46 56.48
C LYS A 211 -17.52 -12.65 57.62
N LYS A 212 -16.20 -12.38 57.57
CA LYS A 212 -15.48 -11.52 58.54
C LYS A 212 -15.76 -10.02 58.32
N GLY A 213 -16.15 -9.64 57.10
CA GLY A 213 -16.38 -8.24 56.73
C GLY A 213 -15.22 -7.57 55.98
N THR A 214 -14.16 -8.31 55.65
CA THR A 214 -13.02 -7.84 54.84
C THR A 214 -13.50 -7.21 53.53
N GLU A 215 -12.99 -6.04 53.19
CA GLU A 215 -13.30 -5.33 51.94
C GLU A 215 -12.58 -6.02 50.77
N LEU A 216 -13.33 -6.63 49.85
CA LEU A 216 -12.81 -7.35 48.69
C LEU A 216 -13.51 -6.90 47.41
N ARG A 217 -12.97 -7.26 46.24
CA ARG A 217 -13.70 -7.15 44.97
C ARG A 217 -13.90 -8.51 44.31
N LEU A 218 -15.11 -8.71 43.79
CA LEU A 218 -15.44 -9.78 42.86
C LEU A 218 -15.28 -9.26 41.44
N GLY A 219 -14.41 -9.90 40.64
CA GLY A 219 -14.45 -9.83 39.19
C GLY A 219 -15.35 -10.93 38.63
N VAL A 220 -16.21 -10.56 37.67
CA VAL A 220 -17.02 -11.48 36.87
C VAL A 220 -16.61 -11.32 35.40
N ASP A 221 -16.16 -12.39 34.76
CA ASP A 221 -15.67 -12.38 33.37
C ASP A 221 -16.07 -13.66 32.60
N ALA A 222 -15.59 -13.79 31.36
CA ALA A 222 -15.90 -14.93 30.50
C ALA A 222 -15.24 -16.25 30.96
N LEU A 223 -14.20 -16.19 31.79
CA LEU A 223 -13.38 -17.33 32.24
C LEU A 223 -13.79 -17.82 33.64
N GLY A 224 -14.45 -17.00 34.46
CA GLY A 224 -14.98 -17.41 35.76
C GLY A 224 -15.31 -16.25 36.71
N LEU A 225 -15.08 -16.53 37.99
CA LEU A 225 -15.16 -15.59 39.10
C LEU A 225 -13.79 -15.46 39.76
N ASN A 226 -13.34 -14.22 39.96
CA ASN A 226 -12.02 -13.91 40.49
C ASN A 226 -12.15 -12.97 41.71
N ILE A 227 -11.39 -13.22 42.78
CA ILE A 227 -11.39 -12.41 43.99
C ILE A 227 -10.11 -11.57 44.05
N TYR A 228 -10.28 -10.29 44.36
CA TYR A 228 -9.23 -9.30 44.47
C TYR A 228 -9.27 -8.62 45.84
N GLU A 229 -8.12 -8.16 46.30
CA GLU A 229 -8.01 -7.25 47.45
C GLU A 229 -8.60 -5.86 47.11
N LYS A 230 -8.77 -5.00 48.11
CA LYS A 230 -9.43 -3.69 47.91
C LYS A 230 -8.61 -2.73 47.02
N ASP A 231 -7.29 -2.87 47.00
CA ASP A 231 -6.41 -1.87 46.38
C ASP A 231 -5.67 -2.39 45.14
N ASP A 232 -5.67 -3.71 44.91
CA ASP A 232 -5.13 -4.35 43.71
C ASP A 232 -6.27 -4.84 42.79
N LYS A 233 -6.36 -4.30 41.57
CA LYS A 233 -7.30 -4.78 40.53
C LYS A 233 -6.63 -5.66 39.46
N LEU A 234 -5.31 -5.75 39.45
CA LEU A 234 -4.56 -6.44 38.40
C LEU A 234 -4.31 -7.90 38.79
N THR A 235 -3.96 -8.15 40.06
CA THR A 235 -3.60 -9.48 40.55
C THR A 235 -4.73 -10.05 41.41
N PRO A 236 -5.64 -10.87 40.84
CA PRO A 236 -6.57 -11.64 41.64
C PRO A 236 -5.80 -12.63 42.53
N LYS A 237 -6.37 -12.99 43.68
CA LYS A 237 -5.76 -13.89 44.67
C LYS A 237 -6.40 -15.28 44.72
N ILE A 238 -7.69 -15.39 44.37
CA ILE A 238 -8.48 -16.64 44.39
C ILE A 238 -9.39 -16.69 43.16
N GLY A 239 -9.47 -17.83 42.47
CA GLY A 239 -10.30 -18.01 41.27
C GLY A 239 -11.17 -19.25 41.30
N PHE A 240 -12.36 -19.13 40.70
CA PHE A 240 -13.30 -20.23 40.47
C PHE A 240 -13.70 -20.23 38.98
N PRO A 241 -13.33 -21.25 38.18
CA PRO A 241 -13.80 -21.35 36.80
C PRO A 241 -15.31 -21.63 36.75
N TRP A 242 -15.97 -21.29 35.64
CA TRP A 242 -17.39 -21.60 35.46
C TRP A 242 -17.67 -23.12 35.53
N SER A 243 -16.72 -23.96 35.13
CA SER A 243 -16.75 -25.43 35.28
C SER A 243 -16.76 -25.97 36.71
N GLU A 244 -16.62 -25.13 37.74
CA GLU A 244 -16.80 -25.51 39.15
C GLU A 244 -18.15 -25.07 39.74
N ILE A 245 -18.98 -24.32 39.00
CA ILE A 245 -20.16 -23.64 39.54
C ILE A 245 -21.46 -24.35 39.10
N ARG A 246 -22.30 -24.74 40.06
CA ARG A 246 -23.54 -25.51 39.84
C ARG A 246 -24.80 -24.63 39.80
N ASN A 247 -24.91 -23.68 40.72
CA ASN A 247 -26.10 -22.86 40.90
C ASN A 247 -25.71 -21.54 41.57
N ILE A 248 -26.38 -20.45 41.17
CA ILE A 248 -26.08 -19.09 41.63
C ILE A 248 -27.38 -18.45 42.09
N SER A 249 -27.40 -17.92 43.32
CA SER A 249 -28.58 -17.30 43.92
C SER A 249 -28.20 -16.16 44.87
N PHE A 250 -29.17 -15.35 45.28
CA PHE A 250 -28.99 -14.36 46.34
C PHE A 250 -30.27 -14.14 47.13
N ASN A 251 -30.13 -13.68 48.37
CA ASN A 251 -31.22 -13.19 49.20
C ASN A 251 -30.81 -11.89 49.89
N ASP A 252 -31.56 -10.82 49.68
CA ASP A 252 -31.19 -9.42 49.96
C ASP A 252 -29.73 -9.09 49.58
N LYS A 253 -28.84 -8.95 50.56
CA LYS A 253 -27.40 -8.66 50.43
C LYS A 253 -26.53 -9.91 50.30
N LYS A 254 -26.98 -11.07 50.81
CA LYS A 254 -26.22 -12.32 50.80
C LYS A 254 -26.29 -12.99 49.44
N PHE A 255 -25.15 -13.17 48.80
CA PHE A 255 -24.99 -13.94 47.57
C PHE A 255 -24.51 -15.36 47.91
N ILE A 256 -24.98 -16.37 47.17
CA ILE A 256 -24.71 -17.79 47.44
C ILE A 256 -24.44 -18.49 46.11
N ILE A 257 -23.23 -19.05 45.99
CA ILE A 257 -22.78 -19.82 44.84
C ILE A 257 -22.52 -21.25 45.31
N LYS A 258 -23.22 -22.20 44.71
CA LYS A 258 -23.10 -23.62 45.02
C LYS A 258 -22.10 -24.27 44.07
N PRO A 259 -21.07 -24.96 44.56
CA PRO A 259 -20.12 -25.67 43.70
C PRO A 259 -20.71 -26.95 43.08
N ILE A 260 -20.04 -27.45 42.04
CA ILE A 260 -20.32 -28.76 41.45
C ILE A 260 -19.87 -29.88 42.39
N ASP A 261 -18.74 -29.75 43.10
CA ASP A 261 -18.42 -30.67 44.19
C ASP A 261 -19.40 -30.50 45.37
N LYS A 262 -20.23 -31.52 45.60
CA LYS A 262 -21.21 -31.56 46.70
C LYS A 262 -20.56 -31.68 48.09
N LYS A 263 -19.26 -31.94 48.19
CA LYS A 263 -18.51 -31.98 49.47
C LYS A 263 -17.94 -30.62 49.86
N SER A 264 -17.75 -29.72 48.89
CA SER A 264 -17.30 -28.35 49.12
C SER A 264 -18.45 -27.48 49.65
N PRO A 265 -18.16 -26.52 50.55
CA PRO A 265 -19.17 -25.61 51.10
C PRO A 265 -19.74 -24.66 50.05
N ASP A 266 -20.91 -24.07 50.32
CA ASP A 266 -21.41 -22.93 49.53
C ASP A 266 -20.42 -21.74 49.63
N PHE A 267 -19.98 -21.20 48.49
CA PHE A 267 -19.25 -19.93 48.43
C PHE A 267 -20.23 -18.78 48.68
N VAL A 268 -19.96 -17.94 49.69
CA VAL A 268 -20.91 -16.95 50.21
C VAL A 268 -20.21 -15.61 50.42
N PHE A 269 -20.76 -14.56 49.84
CA PHE A 269 -20.30 -13.19 50.04
C PHE A 269 -21.48 -12.22 50.19
N TYR A 270 -21.19 -10.98 50.57
CA TYR A 270 -22.18 -9.94 50.83
C TYR A 270 -21.90 -8.72 49.95
N ALA A 271 -22.86 -8.32 49.13
CA ALA A 271 -22.81 -7.06 48.39
C ALA A 271 -23.63 -5.98 49.11
N PRO A 272 -23.25 -4.69 49.05
CA PRO A 272 -23.88 -3.66 49.88
C PRO A 272 -25.33 -3.32 49.49
N ARG A 273 -25.80 -3.70 48.29
CA ARG A 273 -27.13 -3.34 47.77
C ARG A 273 -27.75 -4.46 46.92
N LEU A 274 -29.04 -4.76 47.11
CA LEU A 274 -29.84 -5.71 46.31
C LEU A 274 -29.72 -5.51 44.78
N ARG A 275 -29.58 -4.25 44.31
CA ARG A 275 -29.35 -3.92 42.89
C ARG A 275 -28.06 -4.53 42.34
N ILE A 276 -27.01 -4.57 43.16
CA ILE A 276 -25.69 -5.10 42.79
C ILE A 276 -25.80 -6.62 42.65
N ASN A 277 -26.41 -7.32 43.61
CA ASN A 277 -26.69 -8.75 43.49
C ASN A 277 -27.52 -9.09 42.25
N LYS A 278 -28.53 -8.26 41.90
CA LYS A 278 -29.24 -8.38 40.62
C LYS A 278 -28.33 -8.20 39.41
N ARG A 279 -27.36 -7.27 39.41
CA ARG A 279 -26.38 -7.11 38.31
C ARG A 279 -25.42 -8.31 38.22
N ILE A 280 -24.85 -8.73 39.33
CA ILE A 280 -23.95 -9.90 39.42
C ILE A 280 -24.66 -11.13 38.85
N LEU A 281 -25.88 -11.45 39.32
CA LEU A 281 -26.60 -12.64 38.86
C LEU A 281 -26.78 -12.69 37.33
N HIS A 282 -27.27 -11.63 36.68
CA HIS A 282 -27.44 -11.63 35.21
C HIS A 282 -26.11 -11.68 34.44
N LEU A 283 -25.00 -11.25 35.05
CA LEU A 283 -23.66 -11.38 34.44
C LEU A 283 -23.11 -12.79 34.61
N CYS A 284 -23.26 -13.40 35.78
CA CYS A 284 -22.82 -14.77 36.02
C CYS A 284 -23.62 -15.78 35.17
N MET A 285 -24.95 -15.61 35.08
CA MET A 285 -25.81 -16.44 34.22
C MET A 285 -25.35 -16.41 32.76
N GLY A 286 -25.17 -15.22 32.18
CA GLY A 286 -24.84 -15.11 30.75
C GLY A 286 -23.38 -15.45 30.42
N ASN A 287 -22.42 -15.17 31.30
CA ASN A 287 -21.05 -15.64 31.10
C ASN A 287 -20.97 -17.17 31.21
N HIS A 288 -21.67 -17.79 32.16
CA HIS A 288 -21.75 -19.25 32.24
C HIS A 288 -22.48 -19.87 31.03
N GLU A 289 -23.57 -19.26 30.56
CA GLU A 289 -24.31 -19.72 29.36
C GLU A 289 -23.39 -19.72 28.11
N LEU A 290 -22.59 -18.66 27.91
CA LEU A 290 -21.60 -18.58 26.84
C LEU A 290 -20.41 -19.54 27.03
N TYR A 291 -19.89 -19.65 28.25
CA TYR A 291 -18.82 -20.59 28.61
C TYR A 291 -19.21 -22.05 28.31
N MET A 292 -20.47 -22.41 28.57
CA MET A 292 -21.03 -23.72 28.23
C MET A 292 -21.34 -23.89 26.74
N ARG A 293 -21.68 -22.82 26.02
CA ARG A 293 -21.83 -22.86 24.55
C ARG A 293 -20.49 -23.22 23.89
N ARG A 294 -19.39 -22.56 24.28
CA ARG A 294 -18.02 -22.78 23.75
C ARG A 294 -17.46 -24.18 23.98
N ARG A 295 -18.00 -24.91 24.98
CA ARG A 295 -17.58 -26.28 25.32
C ARG A 295 -18.46 -27.36 24.67
N LYS A 296 -19.36 -26.94 23.78
CA LYS A 296 -20.13 -27.79 22.86
C LYS A 296 -19.73 -27.43 21.41
N PRO A 297 -19.94 -28.31 20.42
CA PRO A 297 -19.67 -27.98 19.02
C PRO A 297 -20.48 -26.78 18.54
N ASP A 298 -19.93 -26.00 17.60
CA ASP A 298 -20.61 -24.84 17.01
C ASP A 298 -21.97 -25.24 16.41
N THR A 299 -23.00 -24.43 16.67
CA THR A 299 -24.33 -24.59 16.07
C THR A 299 -24.29 -24.37 14.55
N ILE A 300 -25.19 -24.99 13.78
CA ILE A 300 -25.19 -24.89 12.30
C ILE A 300 -25.13 -23.43 11.83
N GLU A 301 -25.94 -22.54 12.43
CA GLU A 301 -25.90 -21.08 12.19
C GLU A 301 -24.49 -20.47 12.37
N VAL A 302 -23.75 -20.89 13.41
CA VAL A 302 -22.38 -20.40 13.68
C VAL A 302 -21.39 -20.98 12.68
N GLN A 303 -21.56 -22.23 12.26
CA GLN A 303 -20.75 -22.83 11.19
C GLN A 303 -20.99 -22.11 9.85
N GLN A 304 -22.25 -21.79 9.52
CA GLN A 304 -22.61 -20.99 8.34
C GLN A 304 -22.01 -19.57 8.44
N MET A 305 -22.18 -18.87 9.56
CA MET A 305 -21.57 -17.55 9.76
C MET A 305 -20.04 -17.57 9.64
N LYS A 306 -19.36 -18.61 10.17
CA LYS A 306 -17.91 -18.79 10.02
C LYS A 306 -17.50 -19.15 8.59
N ALA A 307 -18.33 -19.87 7.84
CA ALA A 307 -18.10 -20.13 6.42
C ALA A 307 -18.26 -18.86 5.59
N GLN A 308 -19.39 -18.16 5.72
CA GLN A 308 -19.70 -16.89 5.06
C GLN A 308 -18.59 -15.85 5.33
N ALA A 309 -18.23 -15.59 6.59
CA ALA A 309 -17.19 -14.60 6.92
C ALA A 309 -15.80 -14.99 6.38
N LYS A 310 -15.52 -16.28 6.21
CA LYS A 310 -14.28 -16.77 5.59
C LYS A 310 -14.31 -16.59 4.06
N GLU A 311 -15.46 -16.79 3.43
CA GLU A 311 -15.69 -16.59 1.99
C GLU A 311 -15.61 -15.09 1.64
N GLU A 312 -16.34 -14.23 2.36
CA GLU A 312 -16.25 -12.77 2.25
C GLU A 312 -14.80 -12.27 2.42
N LYS A 313 -14.07 -12.77 3.43
CA LYS A 313 -12.66 -12.41 3.63
C LYS A 313 -11.75 -12.90 2.50
N HIS A 314 -11.98 -14.11 1.98
CA HIS A 314 -11.21 -14.63 0.86
C HIS A 314 -11.48 -13.84 -0.43
N GLN A 315 -12.74 -13.48 -0.69
CA GLN A 315 -13.13 -12.64 -1.83
C GLN A 315 -12.45 -11.27 -1.77
N LYS A 316 -12.49 -10.58 -0.61
CA LYS A 316 -11.78 -9.29 -0.40
C LYS A 316 -10.27 -9.40 -0.59
N GLN A 317 -9.65 -10.51 -0.15
CA GLN A 317 -8.23 -10.76 -0.37
C GLN A 317 -7.91 -10.97 -1.86
N MET A 318 -8.76 -11.69 -2.60
CA MET A 318 -8.62 -11.89 -4.04
C MET A 318 -8.83 -10.58 -4.82
N GLU A 319 -9.80 -9.75 -4.43
CA GLU A 319 -10.03 -8.42 -5.00
C GLU A 319 -8.83 -7.48 -4.76
N ARG A 320 -8.32 -7.40 -3.51
CA ARG A 320 -7.09 -6.62 -3.20
C ARG A 320 -5.90 -7.11 -4.02
N ALA A 321 -5.71 -8.43 -4.15
CA ALA A 321 -4.62 -9.00 -4.94
C ALA A 321 -4.75 -8.68 -6.44
N GLN A 322 -5.97 -8.61 -7.00
CA GLN A 322 -6.21 -8.16 -8.37
C GLN A 322 -5.91 -6.67 -8.52
N LEU A 323 -6.40 -5.81 -7.62
CA LEU A 323 -6.16 -4.37 -7.62
C LEU A 323 -4.67 -4.03 -7.49
N GLU A 324 -3.92 -4.71 -6.62
CA GLU A 324 -2.48 -4.54 -6.50
C GLU A 324 -1.72 -5.00 -7.75
N ASN A 325 -2.16 -6.08 -8.40
CA ASN A 325 -1.58 -6.54 -9.67
C ASN A 325 -1.87 -5.56 -10.80
N GLU A 326 -3.07 -4.98 -10.85
CA GLU A 326 -3.40 -3.92 -11.80
C GLU A 326 -2.59 -2.63 -11.54
N LYS A 327 -2.43 -2.21 -10.28
CA LYS A 327 -1.58 -1.08 -9.91
C LYS A 327 -0.13 -1.30 -10.36
N LYS A 328 0.45 -2.47 -10.08
CA LYS A 328 1.80 -2.86 -10.53
C LYS A 328 1.94 -2.87 -12.06
N LYS A 329 0.89 -3.29 -12.80
CA LYS A 329 0.87 -3.21 -14.28
C LYS A 329 0.78 -1.77 -14.79
N ARG A 330 -0.05 -0.91 -14.19
CA ARG A 330 -0.15 0.51 -14.54
C ARG A 330 1.18 1.23 -14.29
N GLU A 331 1.81 1.01 -13.14
CA GLU A 331 3.14 1.54 -12.80
C GLU A 331 4.25 1.05 -13.75
N ALA A 332 4.15 -0.18 -14.26
CA ALA A 332 5.08 -0.70 -15.26
C ALA A 332 4.90 -0.03 -16.64
N ILE A 333 3.65 0.08 -17.12
CA ILE A 333 3.31 0.75 -18.38
C ILE A 333 3.68 2.23 -18.33
N GLU A 334 3.53 2.89 -17.18
CA GLU A 334 3.93 4.28 -16.99
C GLU A 334 5.45 4.46 -17.11
N LYS A 335 6.24 3.60 -16.47
CA LYS A 335 7.71 3.59 -16.60
C LYS A 335 8.20 3.26 -18.01
N GLU A 336 7.55 2.30 -18.68
CA GLU A 336 7.85 1.96 -20.08
C GLU A 336 7.54 3.13 -21.02
N LYS A 337 6.44 3.85 -20.76
CA LYS A 337 6.08 5.07 -21.49
C LYS A 337 7.05 6.23 -21.23
N GLU A 338 7.52 6.41 -19.99
CA GLU A 338 8.57 7.40 -19.67
C GLU A 338 9.88 7.08 -20.41
N GLN A 339 10.28 5.82 -20.45
CA GLN A 339 11.45 5.36 -21.21
C GLN A 339 11.28 5.59 -22.72
N MET A 340 10.15 5.19 -23.31
CA MET A 340 9.86 5.45 -24.73
C MET A 340 9.83 6.94 -25.08
N GLU A 341 9.33 7.80 -24.19
CA GLU A 341 9.33 9.25 -24.42
C GLU A 341 10.74 9.86 -24.31
N GLN A 342 11.60 9.35 -23.44
CA GLN A 342 13.03 9.70 -23.39
C GLN A 342 13.77 9.23 -24.65
N GLU A 343 13.61 7.97 -25.07
CA GLU A 343 14.20 7.44 -26.30
C GLU A 343 13.74 8.21 -27.55
N LYS A 344 12.47 8.60 -27.60
CA LYS A 344 11.88 9.44 -28.65
C LYS A 344 12.51 10.84 -28.69
N GLN A 345 12.77 11.47 -27.55
CA GLN A 345 13.49 12.75 -27.49
C GLN A 345 14.94 12.61 -27.96
N ASP A 346 15.61 11.53 -27.56
CA ASP A 346 17.00 11.25 -27.97
C ASP A 346 17.11 10.96 -29.48
N LEU A 347 16.18 10.18 -30.03
CA LEU A 347 16.04 9.94 -31.48
C LEU A 347 15.73 11.23 -32.25
N MET A 348 14.84 12.09 -31.72
CA MET A 348 14.51 13.37 -32.34
C MET A 348 15.73 14.31 -32.37
N MET A 349 16.54 14.33 -31.31
CA MET A 349 17.80 15.09 -31.26
C MET A 349 18.81 14.56 -32.28
N ARG A 350 18.93 13.23 -32.43
CA ARG A 350 19.80 12.60 -33.45
C ARG A 350 19.32 12.92 -34.86
N LEU A 351 18.01 12.87 -35.12
CA LEU A 351 17.43 13.24 -36.43
C LEU A 351 17.71 14.71 -36.78
N TYR A 352 17.54 15.63 -35.83
CA TYR A 352 17.90 17.04 -36.02
C TYR A 352 19.39 17.21 -36.37
N GLN A 353 20.29 16.49 -35.68
CA GLN A 353 21.73 16.50 -36.01
C GLN A 353 22.05 15.90 -37.38
N PHE A 354 21.26 14.93 -37.86
CA PHE A 354 21.39 14.41 -39.23
C PHE A 354 20.86 15.43 -40.26
N GLU A 355 19.73 16.07 -40.00
CA GLU A 355 19.15 17.10 -40.88
C GLU A 355 20.08 18.30 -41.04
N GLU A 356 20.67 18.80 -39.95
CA GLU A 356 21.74 19.82 -39.95
C GLU A 356 22.93 19.40 -40.83
N LYS A 357 23.43 18.16 -40.67
CA LYS A 357 24.55 17.64 -41.46
C LYS A 357 24.20 17.51 -42.94
N THR A 358 22.99 17.05 -43.26
CA THR A 358 22.52 16.92 -44.65
C THR A 358 22.37 18.29 -45.30
N LYS A 359 21.68 19.24 -44.68
CA LYS A 359 21.56 20.62 -45.18
C LYS A 359 22.92 21.29 -45.40
N LYS A 360 23.87 21.04 -44.48
CA LYS A 360 25.24 21.52 -44.65
C LYS A 360 25.92 20.86 -45.85
N ALA A 361 25.83 19.54 -46.00
CA ALA A 361 26.42 18.81 -47.13
C ALA A 361 25.80 19.21 -48.49
N GLU A 362 24.48 19.42 -48.54
CA GLU A 362 23.76 19.95 -49.70
C GLU A 362 24.26 21.34 -50.08
N LYS A 363 24.44 22.23 -49.09
CA LYS A 363 25.01 23.56 -49.31
C LYS A 363 26.47 23.51 -49.75
N ASP A 364 27.31 22.72 -49.07
CA ASP A 364 28.72 22.56 -49.42
C ASP A 364 28.87 22.00 -50.85
N LEU A 365 27.97 21.11 -51.28
CA LEU A 365 27.86 20.60 -52.66
C LEU A 365 27.37 21.67 -53.65
N GLN A 366 26.38 22.49 -53.29
CA GLN A 366 25.91 23.60 -54.12
C GLN A 366 27.01 24.65 -54.33
N ASP A 367 27.73 25.00 -53.27
CA ASP A 367 28.88 25.92 -53.33
C ASP A 367 30.06 25.30 -54.11
N GLN A 368 30.21 23.97 -54.15
CA GLN A 368 31.17 23.28 -55.02
C GLN A 368 30.73 23.32 -56.50
N LEU A 369 29.47 23.07 -56.80
CA LEU A 369 28.92 23.13 -58.17
C LEU A 369 29.03 24.54 -58.76
N GLN A 370 28.75 25.58 -57.98
CA GLN A 370 28.97 26.97 -58.41
C GLN A 370 30.45 27.26 -58.67
N ARG A 371 31.37 26.79 -57.81
CA ARG A 371 32.82 26.96 -58.01
C ARG A 371 33.32 26.21 -59.25
N ALA A 372 32.84 24.99 -59.51
CA ALA A 372 33.17 24.25 -60.73
C ALA A 372 32.69 24.99 -62.00
N MET A 373 31.46 25.51 -61.98
CA MET A 373 30.91 26.29 -63.10
C MET A 373 31.68 27.59 -63.36
N MET A 374 32.12 28.29 -62.30
CA MET A 374 32.98 29.47 -62.43
C MET A 374 34.35 29.12 -63.02
N LEU A 375 35.00 28.07 -62.52
CA LEU A 375 36.29 27.60 -63.03
C LEU A 375 36.21 27.12 -64.49
N GLU A 376 35.08 26.53 -64.91
CA GLU A 376 34.87 26.17 -66.32
C GLU A 376 34.67 27.40 -67.21
N GLN A 377 33.98 28.45 -66.73
CA GLN A 377 33.91 29.73 -67.46
C GLN A 377 35.28 30.42 -67.56
N GLU A 378 36.10 30.37 -66.50
CA GLU A 378 37.46 30.91 -66.51
C GLU A 378 38.39 30.11 -67.44
N ARG A 379 38.36 28.77 -67.38
CA ARG A 379 39.07 27.90 -68.32
C ARG A 379 38.69 28.23 -69.77
N ARG A 380 37.39 28.34 -70.05
CA ARG A 380 36.90 28.66 -71.39
C ARG A 380 37.40 30.02 -71.88
N ARG A 381 37.40 31.06 -71.04
CA ARG A 381 37.96 32.38 -71.39
C ARG A 381 39.46 32.31 -71.64
N ALA A 382 40.20 31.53 -70.85
CA ALA A 382 41.63 31.32 -71.04
C ALA A 382 41.94 30.54 -72.34
N GLU A 383 41.10 29.58 -72.72
CA GLU A 383 41.18 28.85 -74.00
C GLU A 383 40.85 29.76 -75.19
N GLU A 384 39.81 30.59 -75.08
CA GLU A 384 39.45 31.59 -76.10
C GLU A 384 40.55 32.67 -76.26
N GLU A 385 41.21 33.09 -75.18
CA GLU A 385 42.36 34.01 -75.23
C GLU A 385 43.66 33.35 -75.72
N ALA A 386 43.94 32.11 -75.32
CA ALA A 386 45.09 31.35 -75.83
C ALA A 386 44.97 31.12 -77.35
N ALA A 387 43.77 30.78 -77.84
CA ALA A 387 43.50 30.64 -79.27
C ALA A 387 43.69 31.98 -80.03
N ARG A 388 43.31 33.12 -79.43
CA ARG A 388 43.57 34.46 -79.99
C ARG A 388 45.07 34.73 -80.12
N LEU A 389 45.84 34.46 -79.07
CA LEU A 389 47.30 34.67 -79.03
C LEU A 389 48.04 33.70 -79.98
N GLU A 390 47.58 32.47 -80.14
CA GLU A 390 48.15 31.52 -81.11
C GLU A 390 47.85 31.95 -82.56
N ALA A 391 46.64 32.43 -82.86
CA ALA A 391 46.32 32.99 -84.17
C ALA A 391 47.16 34.24 -84.50
N GLU A 392 47.34 35.14 -83.53
CA GLU A 392 48.22 36.32 -83.65
C GLU A 392 49.69 35.92 -83.88
N ARG A 393 50.18 34.91 -83.16
CA ARG A 393 51.51 34.31 -83.36
C ARG A 393 51.67 33.68 -84.74
N GLN A 394 50.65 32.98 -85.25
CA GLN A 394 50.67 32.39 -86.59
C GLN A 394 50.70 33.48 -87.68
N ALA A 395 49.92 34.55 -87.54
CA ALA A 395 49.97 35.70 -88.44
C ALA A 395 51.36 36.37 -88.44
N ALA A 396 51.97 36.55 -87.26
CA ALA A 396 53.33 37.10 -87.15
C ALA A 396 54.40 36.19 -87.76
N LEU A 397 54.24 34.86 -87.71
CA LEU A 397 55.13 33.90 -88.38
C LEU A 397 54.99 33.96 -89.90
N LEU A 398 53.78 34.06 -90.44
CA LEU A 398 53.53 34.21 -91.88
C LEU A 398 54.13 35.52 -92.41
N ALA A 399 53.89 36.65 -91.74
CA ALA A 399 54.48 37.94 -92.11
C ALA A 399 56.02 37.93 -92.08
N LYS A 400 56.61 37.20 -91.12
CA LYS A 400 58.07 36.96 -91.07
C LYS A 400 58.56 36.12 -92.24
N GLU A 401 57.80 35.11 -92.67
CA GLU A 401 58.18 34.27 -93.82
C GLU A 401 58.07 35.05 -95.14
N GLU A 402 57.05 35.89 -95.32
CA GLU A 402 56.93 36.77 -96.49
C GLU A 402 58.10 37.77 -96.57
N LEU A 403 58.47 38.39 -95.45
CA LEU A 403 59.67 39.24 -95.35
C LEU A 403 60.96 38.47 -95.70
N ALA A 404 61.08 37.21 -95.25
CA ALA A 404 62.23 36.37 -95.57
C ALA A 404 62.28 36.03 -97.07
N ARG A 405 61.15 35.63 -97.68
CA ARG A 405 61.05 35.36 -99.13
C ARG A 405 61.35 36.61 -99.96
N HIS A 406 60.91 37.79 -99.53
CA HIS A 406 61.21 39.05 -100.23
C HIS A 406 62.70 39.40 -100.15
N SER A 407 63.34 39.20 -99.00
CA SER A 407 64.80 39.33 -98.85
C SER A 407 65.58 38.31 -99.69
N GLU A 408 65.08 37.08 -99.80
CA GLU A 408 65.69 36.03 -100.63
C GLU A 408 65.57 36.33 -102.14
N GLN A 409 64.43 36.86 -102.59
CA GLN A 409 64.26 37.38 -103.96
C GLN A 409 65.21 38.56 -104.24
N GLN A 410 65.36 39.48 -103.29
CA GLN A 410 66.26 40.62 -103.43
C GLN A 410 67.73 40.15 -103.52
N LYS A 411 68.13 39.15 -102.72
CA LYS A 411 69.45 38.49 -102.85
C LYS A 411 69.62 37.82 -104.22
N LYS A 412 68.65 37.05 -104.70
CA LYS A 412 68.73 36.36 -106.00
C LYS A 412 68.85 37.33 -107.17
N SER A 413 68.18 38.47 -107.12
CA SER A 413 68.38 39.55 -108.09
C SER A 413 69.79 40.16 -108.03
N GLN A 414 70.35 40.32 -106.81
CA GLN A 414 71.71 40.81 -106.61
C GLN A 414 72.78 39.78 -107.06
N GLU A 415 72.53 38.48 -106.84
CA GLU A 415 73.33 37.37 -107.34
C GLU A 415 73.26 37.24 -108.86
N GLN A 416 72.10 37.49 -109.49
CA GLN A 416 71.98 37.56 -110.95
C GLN A 416 72.77 38.74 -111.53
N LEU A 417 72.71 39.92 -110.92
CA LEU A 417 73.53 41.07 -111.36
C LEU A 417 75.03 40.80 -111.18
N ALA A 418 75.42 40.11 -110.10
CA ALA A 418 76.78 39.65 -109.89
C ALA A 418 77.19 38.55 -110.89
N ALA A 419 76.27 37.69 -111.31
CA ALA A 419 76.48 36.66 -112.32
C ALA A 419 76.59 37.25 -113.74
N GLU A 420 75.81 38.29 -114.09
CA GLU A 420 75.97 39.04 -115.34
C GLU A 420 77.27 39.85 -115.34
N LEU A 421 77.64 40.48 -114.23
CA LEU A 421 78.96 41.12 -114.08
C LEU A 421 80.10 40.09 -114.12
N ALA A 422 79.91 38.89 -113.56
CA ALA A 422 80.87 37.81 -113.67
C ALA A 422 80.90 37.20 -115.08
N GLU A 423 79.79 37.13 -115.81
CA GLU A 423 79.77 36.71 -117.22
C GLU A 423 80.44 37.78 -118.08
N HIS A 424 80.14 39.07 -117.91
CA HIS A 424 80.84 40.14 -118.59
C HIS A 424 82.32 40.21 -118.22
N THR A 425 82.70 39.97 -116.96
CA THR A 425 84.11 39.89 -116.54
C THR A 425 84.77 38.61 -117.04
N ALA A 426 84.05 37.49 -117.15
CA ALA A 426 84.53 36.24 -117.72
C ALA A 426 84.44 36.23 -119.26
N LYS A 427 83.74 37.16 -119.91
CA LYS A 427 83.65 37.40 -121.36
C LYS A 427 84.62 38.50 -121.80
N ILE A 428 84.95 39.45 -120.92
CA ILE A 428 86.18 40.26 -121.01
C ILE A 428 87.37 39.34 -120.77
N SER A 429 87.36 38.51 -119.71
CA SER A 429 88.39 37.51 -119.51
C SER A 429 88.36 36.46 -120.63
N LEU A 430 87.25 36.09 -121.26
CA LEU A 430 87.20 35.31 -122.52
C LEU A 430 87.12 36.21 -123.77
N LEU A 431 87.74 37.39 -123.71
CA LEU A 431 88.14 38.22 -124.86
C LEU A 431 89.54 38.84 -124.66
N GLU A 432 90.10 38.73 -123.46
CA GLU A 432 91.53 38.82 -123.09
C GLU A 432 92.19 37.45 -123.10
N GLU A 433 91.42 36.46 -122.65
CA GLU A 433 91.61 35.02 -122.69
C GLU A 433 90.65 34.32 -123.65
N ALA A 434 89.93 35.05 -124.52
CA ALA A 434 89.72 34.64 -125.92
C ALA A 434 90.24 35.65 -126.96
N LYS A 435 91.03 36.64 -126.49
CA LYS A 435 92.32 36.95 -127.15
C LYS A 435 93.21 35.70 -126.97
N LYS A 436 93.63 35.39 -125.74
CA LYS A 436 94.56 34.28 -125.38
C LYS A 436 93.96 32.86 -125.47
N ARG A 437 92.69 32.71 -125.86
CA ARG A 437 92.04 31.44 -126.27
C ARG A 437 90.94 31.67 -127.29
N LYS A 438 91.18 32.33 -128.43
CA LYS A 438 90.13 32.24 -129.46
C LYS A 438 89.98 30.72 -129.79
N GLU A 439 88.98 29.99 -129.09
CA GLU A 439 88.64 28.52 -128.66
C GLU A 439 87.12 27.94 -128.26
N GLU A 440 86.61 27.62 -126.98
CA GLU A 440 85.71 26.43 -126.40
C GLU A 440 84.09 26.38 -126.01
N GLU A 441 83.50 25.44 -125.11
CA GLU A 441 82.04 24.85 -124.96
C GLU A 441 81.21 24.53 -123.55
N ALA A 442 80.15 23.60 -123.37
CA ALA A 442 78.99 23.51 -122.30
C ALA A 442 78.32 22.13 -121.66
N ASN A 443 77.02 21.98 -121.09
CA ASN A 443 76.34 20.78 -120.30
C ASN A 443 74.81 20.76 -119.64
N SER A 444 74.20 19.72 -118.89
CA SER A 444 72.69 19.56 -118.37
C SER A 444 72.12 18.41 -117.31
N TRP A 445 70.79 18.33 -116.79
CA TRP A 445 70.16 17.45 -115.63
C TRP A 445 68.53 17.36 -115.26
N GLN A 446 67.84 16.38 -114.47
CA GLN A 446 66.47 16.37 -113.61
C GLN A 446 65.53 15.05 -113.17
N LEU A 447 64.41 15.09 -112.27
CA LEU A 447 63.06 14.23 -112.01
C LEU A 447 62.49 13.49 -110.61
N ARG A 448 61.11 13.15 -110.34
CA ARG A 448 60.41 12.33 -109.14
C ARG A 448 58.78 11.99 -108.99
N ALA A 449 58.14 11.12 -108.06
CA ALA A 449 56.60 10.79 -107.78
C ALA A 449 56.01 9.89 -106.48
N ARG A 450 54.64 9.69 -106.08
CA ARG A 450 53.94 8.72 -104.99
C ARG A 450 52.33 8.72 -104.54
N GLU A 451 51.49 7.63 -104.15
CA GLU A 451 50.02 7.58 -103.51
C GLU A 451 49.21 6.25 -102.87
N ALA A 452 48.06 6.31 -102.03
CA ALA A 452 46.75 5.42 -101.74
C ALA A 452 46.28 4.49 -100.43
N GLN A 453 44.94 4.25 -99.99
CA GLN A 453 44.22 3.11 -99.10
C GLN A 453 42.68 3.15 -98.45
N ASP A 454 42.06 2.11 -97.69
CA ASP A 454 40.55 1.67 -97.38
C ASP A 454 40.14 0.81 -96.01
N ASP A 455 38.99 0.19 -95.42
CA ASP A 455 37.40 0.02 -95.27
C ASP A 455 36.74 -1.00 -94.10
N LEU A 456 35.35 -1.19 -93.77
CA LEU A 456 34.43 -2.35 -93.10
C LEU A 456 33.21 -2.27 -91.96
N ILE A 457 32.28 -3.32 -91.63
CA ILE A 457 30.91 -3.37 -90.80
C ILE A 457 30.32 -4.71 -90.02
N LYS A 458 29.47 -4.73 -88.88
CA LYS A 458 28.24 -5.65 -88.48
C LYS A 458 27.53 -5.79 -87.01
N THR A 459 26.14 -5.67 -86.85
CA THR A 459 25.01 -6.32 -85.98
C THR A 459 24.79 -6.41 -84.38
N LYS A 460 23.55 -6.05 -83.84
CA LYS A 460 22.73 -6.48 -82.59
C LYS A 460 22.89 -5.80 -81.15
N GLU A 461 22.08 -5.86 -80.02
CA GLU A 461 20.87 -6.60 -79.43
C GLU A 461 20.07 -5.86 -78.22
N GLU A 462 19.12 -6.49 -77.44
CA GLU A 462 18.04 -5.94 -76.46
C GLU A 462 17.59 -6.93 -75.27
N LEU A 463 16.67 -6.87 -74.22
CA LEU A 463 15.75 -6.01 -73.30
C LEU A 463 15.08 -6.93 -72.13
N HIS A 464 14.15 -6.71 -71.12
CA HIS A 464 13.41 -5.66 -70.28
C HIS A 464 12.39 -6.21 -69.13
N ASN A 465 12.05 -5.48 -67.99
CA ASN A 465 10.86 -5.51 -66.99
C ASN A 465 10.50 -6.67 -65.95
N VAL A 466 9.54 -6.64 -64.94
CA VAL A 466 9.06 -5.72 -63.78
C VAL A 466 7.84 -6.25 -62.84
N MET A 467 7.60 -5.74 -61.58
CA MET A 467 6.35 -5.75 -60.63
C MET A 467 6.07 -6.93 -59.56
N THR A 468 5.20 -7.03 -58.47
CA THR A 468 4.05 -6.33 -57.69
C THR A 468 3.75 -6.90 -56.20
N THR A 469 2.81 -6.39 -55.32
CA THR A 469 2.52 -6.79 -53.84
C THR A 469 1.10 -6.50 -53.13
N PRO A 470 0.62 -7.19 -52.01
CA PRO A 470 -0.66 -6.95 -51.19
C PRO A 470 -0.71 -7.12 -49.59
N LEU A 471 -1.85 -6.81 -48.83
CA LEU A 471 -2.22 -7.03 -47.33
C LEU A 471 -3.80 -6.95 -47.02
N PRO A 472 -4.50 -6.78 -45.80
CA PRO A 472 -4.26 -6.78 -44.29
C PRO A 472 -5.22 -7.55 -43.18
N PRO A 473 -6.21 -7.05 -42.32
CA PRO A 473 -6.35 -7.32 -40.80
C PRO A 473 -7.59 -8.05 -40.00
N PRO A 474 -8.43 -7.52 -39.01
CA PRO A 474 -8.90 -8.14 -37.67
C PRO A 474 -10.49 -8.19 -37.35
N PRO A 475 -11.21 -8.14 -36.12
CA PRO A 475 -10.97 -8.03 -34.60
C PRO A 475 -11.82 -8.90 -33.48
N PRO A 476 -12.83 -8.51 -32.57
CA PRO A 476 -13.19 -9.10 -31.19
C PRO A 476 -14.74 -9.45 -30.88
N PRO A 477 -15.53 -9.32 -29.71
CA PRO A 477 -15.45 -9.20 -28.17
C PRO A 477 -16.61 -9.89 -27.22
N MET A 478 -16.70 -9.63 -25.85
CA MET A 478 -17.89 -9.62 -24.83
C MET A 478 -18.12 -10.63 -23.60
N TYR A 479 -18.22 -10.10 -22.33
CA TYR A 479 -18.97 -10.52 -21.06
C TYR A 479 -18.57 -11.83 -20.26
N ASP A 480 -19.02 -12.23 -19.00
CA ASP A 480 -20.06 -11.83 -17.98
C ASP A 480 -19.76 -12.30 -16.47
N HIS A 481 -20.54 -11.93 -15.40
CA HIS A 481 -20.34 -12.17 -13.89
C HIS A 481 -21.66 -12.17 -13.00
N LEU A 482 -21.79 -12.34 -11.62
CA LEU A 482 -21.26 -13.18 -10.47
C LEU A 482 -22.04 -12.94 -9.10
N MET A 483 -21.98 -13.87 -8.09
CA MET A 483 -22.23 -13.82 -6.57
C MET A 483 -23.64 -13.42 -5.93
N ASP A 484 -24.11 -13.78 -4.70
CA ASP A 484 -23.79 -14.82 -3.64
C ASP A 484 -24.89 -15.08 -2.52
N ASP A 485 -24.76 -16.21 -1.77
CA ASP A 485 -25.31 -16.87 -0.51
C ASP A 485 -26.56 -16.45 0.38
N ASN A 486 -26.63 -16.85 1.69
CA ASN A 486 -27.83 -17.51 2.32
C ASN A 486 -28.39 -17.10 3.74
N SER A 487 -29.65 -17.49 3.96
CA SER A 487 -30.36 -18.10 5.15
C SER A 487 -30.40 -17.53 6.62
N ASP A 488 -31.64 -17.40 7.11
CA ASP A 488 -32.31 -18.01 8.31
C ASP A 488 -32.12 -17.61 9.82
N ASP A 489 -33.26 -17.20 10.43
CA ASP A 489 -34.03 -17.73 11.62
C ASP A 489 -33.79 -17.44 13.16
N ASN A 490 -34.93 -17.40 13.91
CA ASN A 490 -35.13 -17.61 15.39
C ASN A 490 -34.63 -16.53 16.44
N ALA A 491 -34.77 -16.53 17.82
CA ALA A 491 -35.44 -17.34 18.90
C ALA A 491 -35.74 -16.56 20.26
N SER A 492 -36.42 -17.24 21.23
CA SER A 492 -36.19 -17.35 22.71
C SER A 492 -36.69 -16.35 23.84
N MET A 493 -36.57 -16.83 25.10
CA MET A 493 -36.80 -16.21 26.44
C MET A 493 -36.13 -17.06 27.57
N HIS A 494 -35.78 -16.51 28.76
CA HIS A 494 -34.91 -17.21 29.77
C HIS A 494 -35.37 -17.14 31.27
N SER A 495 -35.13 -18.22 32.04
CA SER A 495 -34.79 -18.34 33.49
C SER A 495 -33.75 -19.47 33.59
N ALA A 496 -32.83 -19.50 34.57
CA ALA A 496 -31.74 -20.50 34.54
C ALA A 496 -31.40 -21.13 35.90
N ASP A 497 -31.62 -22.45 36.00
CA ASP A 497 -30.58 -23.32 36.54
C ASP A 497 -29.44 -23.38 35.52
N LEU A 498 -28.20 -23.47 36.02
CA LEU A 498 -27.02 -23.54 35.16
C LEU A 498 -26.85 -24.99 34.69
N HIS A 499 -26.98 -25.21 33.39
CA HIS A 499 -26.90 -26.54 32.79
C HIS A 499 -25.45 -27.04 32.77
N VAL A 500 -25.21 -28.23 33.33
CA VAL A 500 -23.86 -28.81 33.56
C VAL A 500 -23.59 -30.03 32.67
N GLU A 501 -24.57 -30.50 31.90
CA GLU A 501 -24.46 -31.76 31.15
C GLU A 501 -23.73 -31.58 29.80
N GLY A 502 -22.92 -32.56 29.44
CA GLY A 502 -22.14 -32.56 28.21
C GLY A 502 -20.90 -31.65 28.24
N ILE A 503 -20.36 -31.34 29.42
CA ILE A 503 -19.01 -30.76 29.52
C ILE A 503 -18.01 -31.79 28.99
N ASN A 504 -17.35 -31.45 27.89
CA ASN A 504 -16.09 -32.09 27.53
C ASN A 504 -15.00 -31.42 28.39
N ASP A 505 -14.39 -32.15 29.34
CA ASP A 505 -13.55 -31.58 30.43
C ASP A 505 -12.14 -31.13 29.98
N HIS A 506 -12.03 -30.67 28.73
CA HIS A 506 -10.88 -29.97 28.22
C HIS A 506 -10.94 -28.51 28.68
N ARG A 507 -10.32 -28.25 29.84
CA ARG A 507 -10.10 -26.92 30.42
C ARG A 507 -9.09 -26.08 29.59
N LYS A 508 -9.35 -25.89 28.30
CA LYS A 508 -8.45 -25.18 27.37
C LYS A 508 -8.12 -23.76 27.83
N GLU A 509 -8.93 -23.15 28.69
CA GLU A 509 -8.64 -21.89 29.36
C GLU A 509 -7.41 -21.94 30.27
N GLU A 510 -7.08 -23.11 30.83
CA GLU A 510 -5.89 -23.32 31.68
C GLU A 510 -4.61 -23.44 30.86
N ASP A 511 -4.68 -23.85 29.58
CA ASP A 511 -3.52 -23.94 28.66
C ASP A 511 -3.22 -22.62 27.93
N ARG A 512 -4.01 -21.55 28.14
CA ARG A 512 -3.84 -20.29 27.38
C ARG A 512 -2.48 -19.61 27.64
N LEU A 513 -1.90 -19.13 26.55
CA LEU A 513 -0.72 -18.28 26.50
C LEU A 513 -1.12 -16.90 25.96
N THR A 514 -0.39 -15.87 26.37
CA THR A 514 -0.55 -14.51 25.85
C THR A 514 -0.14 -14.42 24.37
N GLU A 515 -0.65 -13.43 23.64
CA GLU A 515 -0.19 -13.10 22.28
C GLU A 515 1.32 -12.80 22.28
N ALA A 516 1.83 -12.14 23.32
CA ALA A 516 3.26 -11.90 23.50
C ALA A 516 4.10 -13.18 23.77
N GLU A 517 3.48 -14.32 24.07
CA GLU A 517 4.14 -15.64 24.14
C GLU A 517 3.95 -16.45 22.85
N LYS A 518 2.78 -16.35 22.22
CA LYS A 518 2.45 -17.02 20.95
C LYS A 518 3.20 -16.42 19.76
N ASN A 519 3.39 -15.10 19.75
CA ASN A 519 3.78 -14.32 18.58
C ASN A 519 5.11 -13.58 18.83
N GLU A 520 6.18 -14.12 18.25
CA GLU A 520 7.54 -13.58 18.40
C GLU A 520 7.67 -12.15 17.87
N ARG A 521 6.85 -11.73 16.88
CA ARG A 521 6.84 -10.35 16.38
C ARG A 521 6.33 -9.39 17.45
N VAL A 522 5.13 -9.64 17.99
CA VAL A 522 4.54 -8.82 19.06
C VAL A 522 5.46 -8.76 20.28
N GLN A 523 6.10 -9.88 20.64
CA GLN A 523 7.07 -9.91 21.74
C GLN A 523 8.29 -9.01 21.48
N LYS A 524 8.82 -8.98 20.25
CA LYS A 524 9.94 -8.10 19.85
C LYS A 524 9.52 -6.63 19.84
N GLN A 525 8.33 -6.32 19.32
CA GLN A 525 7.77 -4.96 19.27
C GLN A 525 7.57 -4.37 20.68
N LEU A 526 6.97 -5.12 21.60
CA LEU A 526 6.81 -4.69 23.00
C LEU A 526 8.17 -4.46 23.68
N LYS A 527 9.14 -5.37 23.50
CA LYS A 527 10.50 -5.23 24.06
C LYS A 527 11.24 -3.99 23.52
N ALA A 528 11.09 -3.68 22.23
CA ALA A 528 11.64 -2.46 21.63
C ALA A 528 11.01 -1.21 22.25
N LEU A 529 9.67 -1.16 22.33
CA LEU A 529 8.92 -0.08 22.95
C LEU A 529 9.29 0.16 24.43
N THR A 530 9.45 -0.90 25.23
CA THR A 530 9.95 -0.77 26.62
C THR A 530 11.30 -0.05 26.67
N SER A 531 12.21 -0.37 25.76
CA SER A 531 13.54 0.26 25.67
C SER A 531 13.47 1.73 25.20
N GLU A 532 12.67 2.00 24.17
CA GLU A 532 12.46 3.33 23.59
C GLU A 532 11.79 4.30 24.58
N LEU A 533 10.89 3.80 25.44
CA LEU A 533 10.14 4.60 26.41
C LEU A 533 10.92 4.82 27.71
N ALA A 534 11.74 3.86 28.14
CA ALA A 534 12.51 3.94 29.38
C ALA A 534 13.35 5.23 29.49
N GLN A 535 13.96 5.68 28.40
CA GLN A 535 14.79 6.90 28.38
C GLN A 535 13.99 8.19 28.67
N ALA A 536 12.68 8.20 28.40
CA ALA A 536 11.82 9.36 28.58
C ALA A 536 10.90 9.26 29.81
N ARG A 537 10.87 8.11 30.50
CA ARG A 537 9.95 7.85 31.61
C ARG A 537 10.28 8.72 32.84
N ASP A 538 9.24 9.18 33.52
CA ASP A 538 9.34 9.88 34.79
C ASP A 538 8.81 9.01 35.93
N GLU A 539 9.72 8.32 36.63
CA GLU A 539 9.36 7.38 37.68
C GLU A 539 8.57 8.01 38.83
N SER A 540 8.68 9.33 39.03
CA SER A 540 7.92 10.07 40.06
C SER A 540 6.41 10.12 39.78
N LYS A 541 5.99 9.75 38.56
CA LYS A 541 4.60 9.77 38.10
C LYS A 541 3.97 8.37 37.92
N ASN A 542 4.70 7.30 38.24
CA ASN A 542 4.16 5.94 38.23
C ASN A 542 2.94 5.85 39.16
N THR A 543 1.78 5.41 38.65
CA THR A 543 0.59 5.19 39.49
C THR A 543 0.67 3.84 40.23
N ALA A 544 -0.22 3.62 41.20
CA ALA A 544 -0.32 2.34 41.89
C ALA A 544 -0.48 1.14 40.93
N ASN A 545 -1.19 1.30 39.81
CA ASN A 545 -1.32 0.25 38.80
C ASN A 545 -0.03 0.03 38.02
N ASP A 546 0.72 1.09 37.67
CA ASP A 546 2.03 0.92 37.00
C ASP A 546 3.03 0.19 37.90
N LEU A 547 2.98 0.43 39.22
CA LEU A 547 3.80 -0.28 40.22
C LEU A 547 3.39 -1.75 40.37
N LEU A 548 2.09 -2.04 40.53
CA LEU A 548 1.57 -3.41 40.63
C LEU A 548 1.87 -4.24 39.37
N HIS A 549 1.68 -3.65 38.19
CA HIS A 549 2.03 -4.30 36.93
C HIS A 549 3.55 -4.54 36.79
N SER A 550 4.37 -3.56 37.18
CA SER A 550 5.83 -3.71 37.17
C SER A 550 6.30 -4.82 38.13
N GLU A 551 5.63 -5.00 39.28
CA GLU A 551 5.87 -6.15 40.16
C GLU A 551 5.45 -7.47 39.50
N ASN A 552 4.27 -7.52 38.87
CA ASN A 552 3.77 -8.70 38.17
C ASN A 552 4.76 -9.17 37.08
N VAL A 553 5.18 -8.26 36.19
CA VAL A 553 6.17 -8.56 35.14
C VAL A 553 7.51 -9.01 35.74
N ARG A 554 8.01 -8.34 36.79
CA ARG A 554 9.24 -8.73 37.50
C ARG A 554 9.14 -10.12 38.15
N ALA A 555 7.96 -10.51 38.61
CA ALA A 555 7.67 -11.82 39.19
C ALA A 555 7.37 -12.91 38.13
N GLY A 556 7.42 -12.57 36.83
CA GLY A 556 7.04 -13.49 35.75
C GLY A 556 5.55 -13.83 35.70
N ARG A 557 4.69 -13.00 36.33
CA ARG A 557 3.23 -13.14 36.32
C ARG A 557 2.64 -12.49 35.07
N ASP A 558 1.68 -13.18 34.47
CA ASP A 558 0.75 -12.66 33.46
C ASP A 558 -0.68 -13.10 33.82
N LYS A 559 -1.67 -12.69 33.03
CA LYS A 559 -3.09 -13.00 33.22
C LYS A 559 -3.36 -14.50 33.33
N TYR A 560 -2.82 -15.33 32.44
CA TYR A 560 -3.11 -16.77 32.40
C TYR A 560 -2.25 -17.56 33.41
N LYS A 561 -0.98 -17.19 33.63
CA LYS A 561 -0.18 -17.76 34.73
C LYS A 561 -0.81 -17.48 36.09
N THR A 562 -1.30 -16.26 36.31
CA THR A 562 -2.00 -15.90 37.56
C THR A 562 -3.33 -16.65 37.69
N LEU A 563 -4.15 -16.72 36.63
CA LEU A 563 -5.38 -17.51 36.63
C LEU A 563 -5.14 -19.00 36.91
N ARG A 564 -4.10 -19.61 36.33
CA ARG A 564 -3.67 -20.98 36.67
C ARG A 564 -3.31 -21.10 38.16
N GLN A 565 -2.51 -20.17 38.69
CA GLN A 565 -2.05 -20.21 40.08
C GLN A 565 -3.21 -20.14 41.09
N ILE A 566 -4.13 -19.19 40.93
CA ILE A 566 -5.23 -18.94 41.89
C ILE A 566 -6.39 -19.95 41.80
N ARG A 567 -6.32 -20.88 40.85
CA ARG A 567 -7.28 -21.99 40.66
C ARG A 567 -6.74 -23.32 41.19
N GLN A 568 -5.50 -23.36 41.69
CA GLN A 568 -4.92 -24.54 42.33
C GLN A 568 -5.69 -24.92 43.61
N GLY A 569 -5.49 -26.16 44.08
CA GLY A 569 -6.27 -26.70 45.19
C GLY A 569 -7.73 -27.00 44.83
N ASN A 570 -8.43 -27.66 45.74
CA ASN A 570 -9.85 -27.97 45.57
C ASN A 570 -10.75 -26.77 45.92
N THR A 571 -12.00 -26.78 45.45
CA THR A 571 -12.95 -25.67 45.64
C THR A 571 -13.17 -25.33 47.12
N LYS A 572 -13.18 -26.32 48.03
CA LYS A 572 -13.24 -26.07 49.49
C LYS A 572 -12.04 -25.26 49.97
N GLN A 573 -10.81 -25.64 49.60
CA GLN A 573 -9.60 -24.92 50.00
C GLN A 573 -9.68 -23.44 49.60
N ARG A 574 -10.05 -23.16 48.33
CA ARG A 574 -10.19 -21.78 47.82
C ARG A 574 -11.32 -20.99 48.49
N ILE A 575 -12.36 -21.66 49.02
CA ILE A 575 -13.40 -21.01 49.84
C ILE A 575 -12.91 -20.75 51.27
N ASP A 576 -12.17 -21.69 51.86
CA ASP A 576 -11.56 -21.50 53.19
C ASP A 576 -10.53 -20.35 53.15
N GLU A 577 -9.76 -20.22 52.07
CA GLU A 577 -8.84 -19.10 51.78
C GLU A 577 -9.60 -17.77 51.62
N PHE A 578 -10.75 -17.74 50.95
CA PHE A 578 -11.58 -16.53 50.82
C PHE A 578 -12.11 -16.03 52.17
N GLU A 579 -12.44 -16.93 53.09
CA GLU A 579 -12.80 -16.60 54.47
C GLU A 579 -11.57 -16.42 55.37
N ALA A 580 -10.34 -16.65 54.88
CA ALA A 580 -9.09 -16.38 55.59
C ALA A 580 -8.64 -14.91 55.44
N LEU A 581 -8.92 -14.28 54.29
CA LEU A 581 -8.81 -12.84 54.05
C LEU A 581 -9.62 -12.02 55.07
#